data_AF-A0A0X3T650-F1
#
_entry.id   AF-A0A0X3T650-F1
#
_cell.length_a   1.000
_cell.length_b   1.000
_cell.length_c   1.000
_cell.angle_alpha   90.00
_cell.angle_beta   90.00
_cell.angle_gamma   90.00
#
_symmetry.space_group_name_H-M   'P 1'
#
loop_
_entity.id
_entity.type
_entity.pdbx_description
1 polymer ?
#
loop_
_entity_poly.entity_id
_entity_poly.type
_entity_poly.pdbx_seq_one_letter_code
_entity_poly.pdbx_strand_id
1 'polypeptide(L)'
;MTRISTDQAIKVIEFARVQAMDALEAENRRLHEQGLSHEAVHDIRVLTKQLRAWTRLLKPFDSDFYVRSETNLKAIGKQLSQHRDQKVQHDALNALQPHLPDALQTVIPDLLESLTPPSDEVAANDPLCHSLENALDLEWAHWQQFRPQSIQDPRRLSKRLQKTQKRVLELGQSRRHKNATELHHQWRKWVKRLMFQLRLFQDAEALEADEALHRLKKLGSQLGKEHDFVMLEHAVEHSRPPFQALDHGQQRQLQQALKRQRHHHLKKAKKHYKRIKSRFKQA
;
A
#
# COMPACT_ATOMS: atom_id res chain seq x y z
N MET A 1 18.78 6.93 14.05
CA MET A 1 17.59 6.61 14.85
C MET A 1 18.03 6.01 16.16
N THR A 2 17.53 6.58 17.26
CA THR A 2 17.76 6.15 18.65
C THR A 2 17.46 4.66 18.82
N ARG A 3 18.34 3.95 19.53
CA ARG A 3 18.08 2.56 19.95
C ARG A 3 16.97 2.62 21.00
N ILE A 4 15.92 1.82 20.85
CA ILE A 4 14.88 1.69 21.89
C ILE A 4 15.36 0.74 22.98
N SER A 5 14.87 0.90 24.20
CA SER A 5 15.13 -0.01 25.32
C SER A 5 14.49 -1.40 25.07
N THR A 6 14.88 -2.39 25.88
CA THR A 6 14.24 -3.71 25.87
C THR A 6 12.75 -3.59 26.13
N ASP A 7 12.35 -2.82 27.14
CA ASP A 7 10.95 -2.64 27.53
C ASP A 7 10.14 -1.96 26.42
N GLN A 8 10.69 -0.92 25.79
CA GLN A 8 10.06 -0.28 24.63
C GLN A 8 9.90 -1.27 23.47
N ALA A 9 10.90 -2.13 23.22
CA ALA A 9 10.80 -3.13 22.17
C ALA A 9 9.71 -4.18 22.45
N ILE A 10 9.58 -4.63 23.70
CA ILE A 10 8.51 -5.54 24.13
C ILE A 10 7.15 -4.87 23.95
N LYS A 11 6.99 -3.63 24.45
CA LYS A 11 5.76 -2.84 24.29
C LYS A 11 5.33 -2.73 22.83
N VAL A 12 6.25 -2.47 21.90
CA VAL A 12 5.93 -2.42 20.46
C VAL A 12 5.42 -3.76 19.92
N ILE A 13 6.02 -4.87 20.36
CA ILE A 13 5.65 -6.21 19.88
C ILE A 13 4.27 -6.62 20.44
N GLU A 14 4.02 -6.36 21.72
CA GLU A 14 2.73 -6.61 22.36
C GLU A 14 1.63 -5.75 21.76
N PHE A 15 1.91 -4.45 21.57
CA PHE A 15 1.01 -3.52 20.92
C PHE A 15 0.67 -3.98 19.49
N ALA A 16 1.67 -4.43 18.71
CA ALA A 16 1.45 -4.96 17.36
C ALA A 16 0.49 -6.15 17.36
N ARG A 17 0.60 -7.05 18.34
CA ARG A 17 -0.27 -8.24 18.46
C ARG A 17 -1.70 -7.83 18.79
N VAL A 18 -1.90 -7.01 19.81
CA VAL A 18 -3.23 -6.55 20.23
C VAL A 18 -3.92 -5.80 19.09
N GLN A 19 -3.25 -4.82 18.51
CA GLN A 19 -3.81 -4.04 17.40
C GLN A 19 -4.09 -4.87 16.15
N ALA A 20 -3.29 -5.90 15.88
CA ALA A 20 -3.57 -6.80 14.77
C ALA A 20 -4.85 -7.60 15.01
N MET A 21 -5.03 -8.13 16.22
CA MET A 21 -6.23 -8.88 16.61
C MET A 21 -7.48 -8.00 16.57
N ASP A 22 -7.43 -6.83 17.20
CA ASP A 22 -8.57 -5.90 17.26
C ASP A 22 -9.00 -5.45 15.86
N ALA A 23 -8.03 -5.10 15.01
CA ALA A 23 -8.34 -4.66 13.64
C ALA A 23 -8.87 -5.79 12.75
N LEU A 24 -8.34 -7.01 12.88
CA LEU A 24 -8.86 -8.17 12.14
C LEU A 24 -10.28 -8.51 12.56
N GLU A 25 -10.57 -8.49 13.86
CA GLU A 25 -11.91 -8.74 14.39
C GLU A 25 -12.89 -7.66 13.94
N ALA A 26 -12.51 -6.38 14.00
CA ALA A 26 -13.36 -5.27 13.57
C ALA A 26 -13.71 -5.36 12.08
N GLU A 27 -12.72 -5.65 11.23
CA GLU A 27 -12.94 -5.83 9.79
C GLU A 27 -13.78 -7.06 9.48
N ASN A 28 -13.57 -8.16 10.20
CA ASN A 28 -14.35 -9.38 10.02
C ASN A 28 -15.82 -9.15 10.41
N ARG A 29 -16.06 -8.50 11.55
CA ARG A 29 -17.41 -8.13 12.00
C ARG A 29 -18.13 -7.22 11.01
N ARG A 30 -17.43 -6.19 10.51
CA ARG A 30 -18.01 -5.30 9.50
C ARG A 30 -18.40 -6.06 8.24
N LEU A 31 -17.53 -6.95 7.75
CA LEU A 31 -17.79 -7.77 6.57
C LEU A 31 -19.02 -8.68 6.78
N HIS A 32 -19.14 -9.27 7.97
CA HIS A 32 -20.27 -10.12 8.34
C HIS A 32 -21.60 -9.37 8.40
N GLU A 33 -21.60 -8.18 8.96
CA GLU A 33 -22.81 -7.39 9.16
C GLU A 33 -23.25 -6.64 7.89
N GLN A 34 -22.29 -6.14 7.10
CA GLN A 34 -22.54 -5.14 6.05
C GLN A 34 -22.14 -5.62 4.66
N GLY A 35 -21.48 -6.78 4.55
CA GLY A 35 -20.91 -7.25 3.29
C GLY A 35 -19.69 -6.43 2.85
N LEU A 36 -19.34 -6.55 1.57
CA LEU A 36 -18.12 -5.96 1.02
C LEU A 36 -18.44 -4.70 0.21
N SER A 37 -18.43 -3.56 0.89
CA SER A 37 -18.49 -2.25 0.26
C SER A 37 -17.13 -1.82 -0.32
N HIS A 38 -17.13 -0.76 -1.14
CA HIS A 38 -15.88 -0.19 -1.66
C HIS A 38 -14.94 0.29 -0.54
N GLU A 39 -15.51 0.84 0.54
CA GLU A 39 -14.76 1.25 1.73
C GLU A 39 -14.17 0.05 2.45
N ALA A 40 -14.94 -1.04 2.62
CA ALA A 40 -14.44 -2.29 3.18
C ALA A 40 -13.27 -2.88 2.37
N VAL A 41 -13.37 -2.88 1.04
CA VAL A 41 -12.25 -3.26 0.16
C VAL A 41 -11.03 -2.37 0.42
N HIS A 42 -11.20 -1.05 0.58
CA HIS A 42 -10.10 -0.13 0.84
C HIS A 42 -9.39 -0.46 2.15
N ASP A 43 -10.15 -0.58 3.23
CA ASP A 43 -9.63 -0.74 4.59
C ASP A 43 -9.01 -2.10 4.81
N ILE A 44 -9.65 -3.20 4.39
CA ILE A 44 -9.03 -4.54 4.45
C ILE A 44 -7.72 -4.54 3.64
N ARG A 45 -7.65 -3.84 2.51
CA ARG A 45 -6.41 -3.67 1.73
C ARG A 45 -5.38 -2.78 2.43
N VAL A 46 -5.77 -1.86 3.30
CA VAL A 46 -4.85 -1.09 4.14
C VAL A 46 -4.33 -1.96 5.27
N LEU A 47 -5.22 -2.64 5.99
CA LEU A 47 -4.91 -3.57 7.07
C LEU A 47 -3.95 -4.66 6.60
N THR A 48 -4.23 -5.33 5.48
CA THR A 48 -3.32 -6.35 4.92
C THR A 48 -1.92 -5.81 4.61
N LYS A 49 -1.79 -4.55 4.14
CA LYS A 49 -0.46 -3.95 3.90
C LYS A 49 0.26 -3.63 5.21
N GLN A 50 -0.51 -3.20 6.23
CA GLN A 50 -0.02 -2.89 7.56
C GLN A 50 0.48 -4.14 8.28
N LEU A 51 -0.36 -5.18 8.39
CA LEU A 51 0.01 -6.46 9.00
C LEU A 51 1.21 -7.10 8.29
N ARG A 52 1.27 -7.07 6.95
CA ARG A 52 2.46 -7.52 6.21
C ARG A 52 3.71 -6.68 6.47
N ALA A 53 3.58 -5.43 6.88
CA ALA A 53 4.72 -4.63 7.28
C ALA A 53 5.22 -5.03 8.67
N TRP A 54 4.29 -5.31 9.58
CA TRP A 54 4.55 -5.76 10.95
C TRP A 54 5.11 -7.17 11.00
N THR A 55 4.54 -8.14 10.31
CA THR A 55 5.06 -9.53 10.29
C THR A 55 6.47 -9.62 9.73
N ARG A 56 6.81 -8.81 8.72
CA ARG A 56 8.20 -8.68 8.23
C ARG A 56 9.16 -8.06 9.23
N LEU A 57 8.66 -7.21 10.12
CA LEU A 57 9.43 -6.66 11.23
C LEU A 57 9.71 -7.77 12.26
N LEU A 58 8.70 -8.59 12.56
CA LEU A 58 8.72 -9.68 13.54
C LEU A 58 9.42 -10.97 13.05
N LYS A 59 9.62 -11.13 11.73
CA LYS A 59 10.29 -12.30 11.12
C LYS A 59 11.49 -12.89 11.88
N PRO A 60 12.42 -12.10 12.45
CA PRO A 60 13.59 -12.68 13.13
C PRO A 60 13.29 -13.41 14.45
N PHE A 61 12.08 -13.22 14.99
CA PHE A 61 11.63 -13.82 16.24
C PHE A 61 10.86 -15.11 16.00
N ASP A 62 10.11 -15.15 14.89
CA ASP A 62 9.35 -16.31 14.49
C ASP A 62 9.22 -16.32 12.95
N SER A 63 9.98 -17.21 12.31
CA SER A 63 10.00 -17.33 10.85
C SER A 63 8.72 -17.96 10.31
N ASP A 64 8.16 -18.91 11.05
CA ASP A 64 7.02 -19.72 10.62
C ASP A 64 5.75 -18.89 10.74
N PHE A 65 5.62 -18.14 11.84
CA PHE A 65 4.63 -17.09 11.98
C PHE A 65 4.67 -16.13 10.80
N TYR A 66 5.86 -15.64 10.43
CA TYR A 66 6.02 -14.72 9.31
C TYR A 66 5.59 -15.35 7.97
N VAL A 67 6.03 -16.57 7.66
CA VAL A 67 5.74 -17.22 6.36
C VAL A 67 4.24 -17.45 6.21
N ARG A 68 3.58 -17.95 7.26
CA ARG A 68 2.13 -18.22 7.23
C ARG A 68 1.33 -16.93 7.08
N SER A 69 1.59 -15.93 7.92
CA SER A 69 0.90 -14.62 7.83
C SER A 69 1.16 -13.92 6.50
N GLU A 70 2.41 -13.91 6.01
CA GLU A 70 2.72 -13.28 4.72
C GLU A 70 2.01 -13.97 3.54
N THR A 71 1.76 -15.27 3.64
CA THR A 71 1.03 -16.04 2.63
C THR A 71 -0.46 -15.73 2.68
N ASN A 72 -1.07 -15.81 3.87
CA ASN A 72 -2.49 -15.54 4.05
C ASN A 72 -2.88 -14.09 3.68
N LEU A 73 -2.12 -13.11 4.17
CA LEU A 73 -2.35 -11.70 3.85
C LEU A 73 -2.14 -11.35 2.36
N LYS A 74 -1.31 -12.13 1.65
CA LYS A 74 -1.21 -12.01 0.17
C LYS A 74 -2.45 -12.58 -0.51
N ALA A 75 -2.98 -13.70 -0.03
CA ALA A 75 -4.19 -14.32 -0.57
C ALA A 75 -5.39 -13.38 -0.41
N ILE A 76 -5.63 -12.83 0.78
CA ILE A 76 -6.67 -11.81 1.03
C ILE A 76 -6.51 -10.64 0.05
N GLY A 77 -5.29 -10.08 -0.04
CA GLY A 77 -5.01 -8.97 -0.95
C GLY A 77 -5.20 -9.29 -2.44
N LYS A 78 -5.12 -10.57 -2.83
CA LYS A 78 -5.36 -11.06 -4.20
C LYS A 78 -6.86 -11.21 -4.49
N GLN A 79 -7.64 -11.73 -3.55
CA GLN A 79 -9.10 -11.79 -3.68
C GLN A 79 -9.69 -10.38 -3.92
N LEU A 80 -9.14 -9.37 -3.24
CA LEU A 80 -9.56 -7.97 -3.35
C LEU A 80 -8.94 -7.19 -4.52
N SER A 81 -8.15 -7.80 -5.41
CA SER A 81 -7.50 -7.02 -6.48
C SER A 81 -8.44 -6.60 -7.59
N GLN A 82 -9.37 -7.48 -7.99
CA GLN A 82 -10.30 -7.23 -9.10
C GLN A 82 -11.21 -6.03 -8.82
N HIS A 83 -11.80 -5.96 -7.62
CA HIS A 83 -12.65 -4.86 -7.15
C HIS A 83 -11.94 -3.49 -7.06
N ARG A 84 -10.61 -3.46 -7.06
CA ARG A 84 -9.80 -2.23 -6.91
C ARG A 84 -9.34 -1.65 -8.25
N ASP A 85 -9.15 -2.49 -9.26
CA ASP A 85 -8.40 -2.06 -10.46
C ASP A 85 -9.19 -1.09 -11.34
N GLN A 86 -10.51 -1.28 -11.49
CA GLN A 86 -11.38 -0.34 -12.21
C GLN A 86 -11.47 1.03 -11.54
N LYS A 87 -11.74 1.07 -10.21
CA LYS A 87 -11.75 2.33 -9.45
C LYS A 87 -10.46 3.13 -9.60
N VAL A 88 -9.32 2.44 -9.61
CA VAL A 88 -8.01 3.11 -9.73
C VAL A 88 -7.80 3.68 -11.11
N GLN A 89 -8.25 2.99 -12.15
CA GLN A 89 -8.23 3.53 -13.52
C GLN A 89 -9.15 4.75 -13.61
N HIS A 90 -10.37 4.67 -13.06
CA HIS A 90 -11.29 5.80 -12.96
C HIS A 90 -10.64 7.00 -12.26
N ASP A 91 -10.12 6.82 -11.05
CA ASP A 91 -9.52 7.91 -10.26
C ASP A 91 -8.27 8.50 -10.91
N ALA A 92 -7.47 7.66 -11.57
CA ALA A 92 -6.32 8.11 -12.33
C ALA A 92 -6.76 8.94 -13.55
N LEU A 93 -7.78 8.50 -14.30
CA LEU A 93 -8.30 9.22 -15.46
C LEU A 93 -8.92 10.55 -15.05
N ASN A 94 -9.72 10.56 -13.99
CA ASN A 94 -10.33 11.76 -13.43
C ASN A 94 -9.26 12.78 -12.97
N ALA A 95 -8.20 12.30 -12.31
CA ALA A 95 -7.08 13.15 -11.92
C ALA A 95 -6.25 13.66 -13.12
N LEU A 96 -6.33 12.99 -14.27
CA LEU A 96 -5.64 13.38 -15.51
C LEU A 96 -6.45 14.39 -16.33
N GLN A 97 -7.78 14.34 -16.28
CA GLN A 97 -8.70 15.13 -17.10
C GLN A 97 -8.34 16.62 -17.21
N PRO A 98 -7.96 17.34 -16.13
CA PRO A 98 -7.59 18.76 -16.21
C PRO A 98 -6.30 19.05 -17.00
N HIS A 99 -5.57 18.01 -17.40
CA HIS A 99 -4.28 18.09 -18.09
C HIS A 99 -4.34 17.51 -19.51
N LEU A 100 -5.53 17.10 -19.98
CA LEU A 100 -5.74 16.55 -21.31
C LEU A 100 -5.96 17.65 -22.35
N PRO A 101 -5.50 17.45 -23.60
CA PRO A 101 -5.84 18.32 -24.72
C PRO A 101 -7.36 18.37 -24.96
N ASP A 102 -7.84 19.48 -25.53
CA ASP A 102 -9.26 19.70 -25.85
C ASP A 102 -9.85 18.58 -26.73
N ALA A 103 -9.05 18.01 -27.63
CA ALA A 103 -9.42 16.90 -28.50
C ALA A 103 -9.84 15.62 -27.73
N LEU A 104 -9.44 15.48 -26.46
CA LEU A 104 -9.85 14.36 -25.61
C LEU A 104 -11.01 14.73 -24.67
N GLN A 105 -11.36 16.01 -24.52
CA GLN A 105 -12.37 16.43 -23.54
C GLN A 105 -13.77 15.89 -23.86
N THR A 106 -14.07 15.60 -25.13
CA THR A 106 -15.35 15.04 -25.55
C THR A 106 -15.51 13.55 -25.27
N VAL A 107 -14.42 12.78 -25.25
CA VAL A 107 -14.45 11.31 -25.05
C VAL A 107 -14.20 10.88 -23.60
N ILE A 108 -13.63 11.76 -22.78
CA ILE A 108 -13.27 11.45 -21.39
C ILE A 108 -14.48 11.20 -20.48
N PRO A 109 -15.60 11.95 -20.58
CA PRO A 109 -16.80 11.65 -19.81
C PRO A 109 -17.27 10.20 -20.01
N ASP A 110 -17.37 9.74 -21.26
CA ASP A 110 -17.81 8.38 -21.59
C ASP A 110 -16.85 7.31 -21.06
N LEU A 111 -15.54 7.57 -21.12
CA LEU A 111 -14.54 6.68 -20.53
C LEU A 111 -14.63 6.63 -19.01
N LEU A 112 -14.89 7.77 -18.35
CA LEU A 112 -15.09 7.83 -16.90
C LEU A 112 -16.37 7.09 -16.49
N GLU A 113 -17.46 7.28 -17.21
CA GLU A 113 -18.71 6.54 -16.99
C GLU A 113 -18.47 5.03 -17.13
N SER A 114 -17.79 4.60 -18.20
CA SER A 114 -17.45 3.19 -18.43
C SER A 114 -16.50 2.59 -17.38
N LEU A 115 -15.69 3.42 -16.72
CA LEU A 115 -14.79 3.01 -15.64
C LEU A 115 -15.42 3.17 -14.25
N THR A 116 -16.62 3.73 -14.17
CA THR A 116 -17.34 3.85 -12.91
C THR A 116 -17.55 2.44 -12.40
N PRO A 117 -16.92 2.07 -11.26
CA PRO A 117 -17.12 0.73 -10.74
C PRO A 117 -18.60 0.57 -10.47
N PRO A 118 -19.20 -0.57 -10.85
CA PRO A 118 -20.58 -0.83 -10.49
C PRO A 118 -20.70 -0.72 -8.97
N SER A 119 -21.85 -0.24 -8.49
CA SER A 119 -22.16 -0.14 -7.05
C SER A 119 -22.42 -1.52 -6.44
N ASP A 120 -21.61 -2.51 -6.82
CA ASP A 120 -21.72 -3.89 -6.40
C ASP A 120 -21.13 -3.99 -4.99
N GLU A 121 -21.88 -3.45 -4.03
CA GLU A 121 -21.79 -3.92 -2.67
C GLU A 121 -22.08 -5.42 -2.72
N VAL A 122 -21.05 -6.20 -2.39
CA VAL A 122 -21.21 -7.64 -2.36
C VAL A 122 -21.94 -7.97 -1.06
N ALA A 123 -23.12 -8.58 -1.17
CA ALA A 123 -23.92 -8.93 -0.01
C ALA A 123 -23.13 -9.81 0.96
N ALA A 124 -23.42 -9.71 2.26
CA ALA A 124 -22.71 -10.46 3.30
C ALA A 124 -22.76 -11.99 3.07
N ASN A 125 -23.83 -12.50 2.45
CA ASN A 125 -23.99 -13.91 2.14
C ASN A 125 -23.25 -14.39 0.87
N ASP A 126 -22.53 -13.52 0.17
CA ASP A 126 -21.79 -13.90 -1.04
C ASP A 126 -20.60 -14.83 -0.71
N PRO A 127 -20.25 -15.80 -1.59
CA PRO A 127 -19.10 -16.67 -1.39
C PRO A 127 -17.75 -15.93 -1.19
N LEU A 128 -17.57 -14.76 -1.80
CA LEU A 128 -16.39 -13.92 -1.60
C LEU A 128 -16.32 -13.39 -0.17
N CYS A 129 -17.43 -12.89 0.38
CA CYS A 129 -17.51 -12.41 1.75
C CYS A 129 -17.13 -13.52 2.72
N HIS A 130 -17.77 -14.70 2.61
CA HIS A 130 -17.41 -15.87 3.42
C HIS A 130 -15.95 -16.29 3.27
N SER A 131 -15.39 -16.26 2.05
CA SER A 131 -13.97 -16.61 1.84
C SER A 131 -13.03 -15.62 2.54
N LEU A 132 -13.36 -14.33 2.50
CA LEU A 132 -12.62 -13.28 3.17
C LEU A 132 -12.74 -13.38 4.69
N GLU A 133 -13.94 -13.62 5.21
CA GLU A 133 -14.19 -13.80 6.65
C GLU A 133 -13.32 -14.93 7.21
N ASN A 134 -13.39 -16.11 6.59
CA ASN A 134 -12.56 -17.25 6.96
C ASN A 134 -11.06 -16.92 6.92
N ALA A 135 -10.60 -16.15 5.93
CA ALA A 135 -9.20 -15.77 5.83
C ALA A 135 -8.78 -14.75 6.92
N LEU A 136 -9.68 -13.85 7.32
CA LEU A 136 -9.48 -12.91 8.42
C LEU A 136 -9.45 -13.64 9.77
N ASP A 137 -10.36 -14.58 10.01
CA ASP A 137 -10.38 -15.41 11.22
C ASP A 137 -9.13 -16.28 11.35
N LEU A 138 -8.69 -16.90 10.24
CA LEU A 138 -7.44 -17.65 10.22
C LEU A 138 -6.22 -16.76 10.52
N GLU A 139 -6.20 -15.51 10.04
CA GLU A 139 -5.15 -14.55 10.38
C GLU A 139 -5.23 -14.17 11.86
N TRP A 140 -6.42 -13.89 12.37
CA TRP A 140 -6.65 -13.52 13.76
C TRP A 140 -6.17 -14.62 14.71
N ALA A 141 -6.57 -15.88 14.45
CA ALA A 141 -6.14 -17.04 15.23
C ALA A 141 -4.60 -17.22 15.18
N HIS A 142 -4.00 -16.94 14.03
CA HIS A 142 -2.54 -17.00 13.86
C HIS A 142 -1.82 -15.91 14.68
N TRP A 143 -2.34 -14.68 14.74
CA TRP A 143 -1.85 -13.63 15.64
C TRP A 143 -2.09 -13.94 17.12
N GLN A 144 -3.21 -14.59 17.44
CA GLN A 144 -3.51 -15.03 18.79
C GLN A 144 -2.46 -16.03 19.28
N GLN A 145 -1.96 -16.92 18.42
CA GLN A 145 -0.93 -17.91 18.71
C GLN A 145 0.49 -17.33 18.83
N PHE A 146 0.75 -16.14 18.28
CA PHE A 146 2.03 -15.47 18.46
C PHE A 146 2.29 -15.16 19.95
N ARG A 147 3.49 -15.47 20.46
CA ARG A 147 3.88 -15.34 21.88
C ARG A 147 4.99 -14.30 22.05
N PRO A 148 4.67 -13.02 22.32
CA PRO A 148 5.69 -12.01 22.58
C PRO A 148 6.64 -12.36 23.74
N GLN A 149 6.15 -13.09 24.75
CA GLN A 149 6.91 -13.43 25.95
C GLN A 149 8.06 -14.42 25.70
N SER A 150 8.04 -15.18 24.58
CA SER A 150 9.13 -16.11 24.25
C SER A 150 10.32 -15.44 23.55
N ILE A 151 10.27 -14.12 23.32
CA ILE A 151 11.29 -13.40 22.57
C ILE A 151 12.50 -13.07 23.45
N GLN A 152 13.65 -13.65 23.11
CA GLN A 152 14.90 -13.50 23.89
C GLN A 152 15.64 -12.17 23.65
N ASP A 153 15.61 -11.60 22.43
CA ASP A 153 16.32 -10.35 22.10
C ASP A 153 15.40 -9.38 21.34
N PRO A 154 14.42 -8.75 22.02
CA PRO A 154 13.45 -7.86 21.38
C PRO A 154 14.12 -6.63 20.74
N ARG A 155 15.33 -6.25 21.17
CA ARG A 155 16.11 -5.13 20.59
C ARG A 155 16.50 -5.35 19.13
N ARG A 156 16.42 -6.58 18.60
CA ARG A 156 16.56 -6.84 17.15
C ARG A 156 15.52 -6.09 16.32
N LEU A 157 14.41 -5.66 16.92
CA LEU A 157 13.36 -4.87 16.28
C LEU A 157 13.90 -3.56 15.68
N SER A 158 14.73 -2.80 16.44
CA SER A 158 15.35 -1.56 15.92
C SER A 158 16.25 -1.83 14.72
N LYS A 159 17.05 -2.91 14.77
CA LYS A 159 17.91 -3.30 13.64
C LYS A 159 17.08 -3.62 12.40
N ARG A 160 15.88 -4.18 12.55
CA ARG A 160 14.97 -4.47 11.42
C ARG A 160 14.36 -3.20 10.84
N LEU A 161 13.91 -2.28 11.69
CA LEU A 161 13.41 -0.98 11.24
C LEU A 161 14.49 -0.21 10.45
N GLN A 162 15.72 -0.17 10.98
CA GLN A 162 16.87 0.45 10.31
C GLN A 162 17.18 -0.21 8.95
N LYS A 163 17.05 -1.54 8.83
CA LYS A 163 17.18 -2.24 7.54
C LYS A 163 16.10 -1.80 6.54
N THR A 164 14.84 -1.68 6.96
CA THR A 164 13.76 -1.14 6.11
C THR A 164 14.07 0.29 5.67
N GLN A 165 14.53 1.13 6.59
CA GLN A 165 14.90 2.51 6.34
C GLN A 165 16.04 2.61 5.31
N LYS A 166 17.13 1.87 5.51
CA LYS A 166 18.26 1.79 4.57
C LYS A 166 17.77 1.39 3.18
N ARG A 167 16.91 0.38 3.09
CA ARG A 167 16.37 -0.07 1.79
C ARG A 167 15.52 0.97 1.09
N VAL A 168 14.68 1.72 1.82
CA VAL A 168 13.95 2.87 1.26
C VAL A 168 14.92 3.93 0.72
N LEU A 169 16.01 4.18 1.45
CA LEU A 169 17.01 5.15 1.04
C LEU A 169 17.78 4.73 -0.20
N GLU A 170 18.16 3.46 -0.31
CA GLU A 170 18.83 2.86 -1.47
C GLU A 170 17.97 2.93 -2.73
N LEU A 171 16.70 2.47 -2.65
CA LEU A 171 15.77 2.51 -3.79
C LEU A 171 15.48 3.95 -4.24
N GLY A 172 15.51 4.91 -3.32
CA GLY A 172 15.39 6.32 -3.68
C GLY A 172 16.60 6.89 -4.44
N GLN A 173 17.77 6.24 -4.39
CA GLN A 173 18.98 6.66 -5.11
C GLN A 173 19.07 6.11 -6.52
N SER A 174 18.31 5.06 -6.86
CA SER A 174 18.42 4.42 -8.17
C SER A 174 18.24 5.46 -9.29
N ARG A 175 19.23 5.51 -10.19
CA ARG A 175 19.25 6.42 -11.33
C ARG A 175 18.35 5.87 -12.44
N ARG A 176 18.19 6.61 -13.55
CA ARG A 176 17.43 6.17 -14.72
C ARG A 176 17.99 4.81 -15.18
N HIS A 177 17.22 3.74 -14.99
CA HIS A 177 17.55 2.38 -15.43
C HIS A 177 16.50 1.93 -16.45
N LYS A 178 16.84 0.96 -17.31
CA LYS A 178 15.87 0.30 -18.20
C LYS A 178 14.66 -0.25 -17.43
N ASN A 179 14.84 -0.64 -16.16
CA ASN A 179 13.79 -1.16 -15.28
C ASN A 179 13.20 -0.10 -14.31
N ALA A 180 13.16 1.18 -14.71
CA ALA A 180 12.76 2.27 -13.82
C ALA A 180 11.37 2.08 -13.20
N THR A 181 10.39 1.59 -13.97
CA THR A 181 9.02 1.35 -13.50
C THR A 181 8.97 0.34 -12.34
N GLU A 182 9.63 -0.81 -12.48
CA GLU A 182 9.66 -1.82 -11.42
C GLU A 182 10.43 -1.33 -10.19
N LEU A 183 11.50 -0.56 -10.37
CA LEU A 183 12.22 0.06 -9.26
C LEU A 183 11.35 1.08 -8.51
N HIS A 184 10.55 1.90 -9.21
CA HIS A 184 9.61 2.83 -8.57
C HIS A 184 8.52 2.07 -7.80
N HIS A 185 8.00 0.98 -8.37
CA HIS A 185 7.02 0.13 -7.73
C HIS A 185 7.58 -0.53 -6.45
N GLN A 186 8.80 -1.06 -6.50
CA GLN A 186 9.49 -1.56 -5.32
C GLN A 186 9.71 -0.45 -4.29
N TRP A 187 10.16 0.73 -4.73
CA TRP A 187 10.36 1.87 -3.85
C TRP A 187 9.08 2.25 -3.11
N ARG A 188 7.95 2.31 -3.81
CA ARG A 188 6.62 2.51 -3.23
C ARG A 188 6.29 1.49 -2.16
N LYS A 189 6.48 0.19 -2.44
CA LYS A 189 6.24 -0.91 -1.47
C LYS A 189 7.07 -0.74 -0.21
N TRP A 190 8.35 -0.40 -0.34
CA TRP A 190 9.26 -0.19 0.80
C TRP A 190 8.93 1.08 1.58
N VAL A 191 8.53 2.17 0.93
CA VAL A 191 8.07 3.40 1.60
C VAL A 191 6.82 3.11 2.44
N LYS A 192 5.82 2.42 1.88
CA LYS A 192 4.62 2.01 2.63
C LYS A 192 4.98 1.11 3.81
N ARG A 193 5.89 0.15 3.63
CA ARG A 193 6.37 -0.71 4.72
C ARG A 193 7.00 0.12 5.85
N LEU A 194 7.92 1.03 5.54
CA LEU A 194 8.56 1.86 6.55
C LEU A 194 7.55 2.75 7.28
N MET A 195 6.58 3.30 6.56
CA MET A 195 5.51 4.11 7.14
C MET A 195 4.70 3.31 8.18
N PHE A 196 4.22 2.12 7.84
CA PHE A 196 3.46 1.28 8.78
C PHE A 196 4.31 0.80 9.96
N GLN A 197 5.60 0.53 9.74
CA GLN A 197 6.51 0.18 10.83
C GLN A 197 6.78 1.37 11.75
N LEU A 198 7.07 2.56 11.23
CA LEU A 198 7.27 3.74 12.09
C LEU A 198 6.00 4.12 12.84
N ARG A 199 4.83 3.98 12.21
CA ARG A 199 3.54 4.26 12.84
C ARG A 199 3.30 3.33 14.02
N LEU A 200 3.61 2.04 13.87
CA LEU A 200 3.54 1.07 14.97
C LEU A 200 4.40 1.48 16.18
N PHE A 201 5.63 1.92 15.96
CA PHE A 201 6.48 2.35 17.09
C PHE A 201 6.00 3.67 17.70
N GLN A 202 5.45 4.58 16.89
CA GLN A 202 4.86 5.82 17.40
C GLN A 202 3.64 5.54 18.25
N ASP A 203 2.71 4.73 17.75
CA ASP A 203 1.45 4.41 18.45
C ASP A 203 1.72 3.59 19.73
N ALA A 204 2.82 2.83 19.78
CA ALA A 204 3.31 2.17 20.99
C ALA A 204 4.14 3.10 21.91
N GLU A 205 4.27 4.39 21.58
CA GLU A 205 5.04 5.40 22.32
C GLU A 205 6.53 5.06 22.49
N ALA A 206 7.08 4.25 21.58
CA ALA A 206 8.47 3.83 21.61
C ALA A 206 9.40 4.79 20.85
N LEU A 207 8.85 5.64 19.99
CA LEU A 207 9.60 6.72 19.32
C LEU A 207 8.70 7.82 18.75
N GLU A 208 9.24 9.03 18.72
CA GLU A 208 8.65 10.18 18.02
C GLU A 208 8.96 10.14 16.52
N ALA A 209 7.92 10.04 15.68
CA ALA A 209 8.06 9.94 14.23
C ALA A 209 7.13 10.82 13.40
N ASP A 210 6.36 11.73 13.99
CA ASP A 210 5.36 12.54 13.27
C ASP A 210 5.87 13.15 11.97
N GLU A 211 7.00 13.85 12.03
CA GLU A 211 7.53 14.51 10.85
C GLU A 211 8.03 13.51 9.81
N ALA A 212 8.64 12.41 10.25
CA ALA A 212 9.10 11.35 9.35
C ALA A 212 7.91 10.67 8.66
N LEU A 213 6.85 10.37 9.42
CA LEU A 213 5.60 9.78 8.94
C LEU A 213 4.88 10.71 7.96
N HIS A 214 4.76 12.00 8.27
CA HIS A 214 4.18 12.99 7.36
C HIS A 214 4.92 13.04 6.03
N ARG A 215 6.25 13.05 6.07
CA ARG A 215 7.08 13.06 4.86
C ARG A 215 6.98 11.75 4.08
N LEU A 216 6.96 10.60 4.75
CA LEU A 216 6.76 9.30 4.12
C LEU A 216 5.37 9.15 3.52
N LYS A 217 4.33 9.70 4.16
CA LYS A 217 2.96 9.77 3.63
C LYS A 217 2.93 10.57 2.34
N LYS A 218 3.57 11.76 2.32
CA LYS A 218 3.70 12.58 1.10
C LYS A 218 4.49 11.85 -0.01
N LEU A 219 5.64 11.25 0.33
CA LEU A 219 6.43 10.46 -0.63
C LEU A 219 5.61 9.29 -1.20
N GLY A 220 4.99 8.49 -0.33
CA GLY A 220 4.18 7.34 -0.70
C GLY A 220 2.95 7.72 -1.53
N SER A 221 2.34 8.87 -1.27
CA SER A 221 1.25 9.41 -2.07
C SER A 221 1.70 9.74 -3.49
N GLN A 222 2.85 10.42 -3.66
CA GLN A 222 3.38 10.72 -5.00
C GLN A 222 3.76 9.45 -5.77
N LEU A 223 4.40 8.48 -5.11
CA LEU A 223 4.69 7.18 -5.72
C LEU A 223 3.42 6.37 -6.02
N GLY A 224 2.36 6.56 -5.23
CA GLY A 224 1.03 6.00 -5.49
C GLY A 224 0.46 6.50 -6.80
N LYS A 225 0.37 7.83 -6.96
CA LYS A 225 -0.14 8.46 -8.18
C LYS A 225 0.68 8.08 -9.42
N GLU A 226 2.01 8.04 -9.31
CA GLU A 226 2.85 7.58 -10.42
C GLU A 226 2.54 6.13 -10.83
N HIS A 227 2.36 5.24 -9.86
CA HIS A 227 1.99 3.85 -10.13
C HIS A 227 0.58 3.72 -10.70
N ASP A 228 -0.40 4.47 -10.21
CA ASP A 228 -1.76 4.44 -10.73
C ASP A 228 -1.78 4.90 -12.22
N PHE A 229 -0.96 5.89 -12.58
CA PHE A 229 -0.77 6.27 -14.00
C PHE A 229 -0.02 5.24 -14.84
N VAL A 230 0.92 4.49 -14.27
CA VAL A 230 1.55 3.34 -14.97
C VAL A 230 0.49 2.27 -15.30
N MET A 231 -0.41 1.97 -14.35
CA MET A 231 -1.47 0.99 -14.57
C MET A 231 -2.44 1.46 -15.66
N LEU A 232 -2.80 2.73 -15.66
CA LEU A 232 -3.66 3.32 -16.69
C LEU A 232 -2.98 3.34 -18.06
N GLU A 233 -1.69 3.71 -18.13
CA GLU A 233 -0.91 3.66 -19.37
C GLU A 233 -0.85 2.25 -19.96
N HIS A 234 -0.64 1.23 -19.13
CA HIS A 234 -0.66 -0.15 -19.57
C HIS A 234 -2.04 -0.58 -20.10
N ALA A 235 -3.14 -0.10 -19.50
CA ALA A 235 -4.48 -0.37 -19.98
C ALA A 235 -4.74 0.25 -21.37
N VAL A 236 -4.29 1.49 -21.57
CA VAL A 236 -4.38 2.21 -22.85
C VAL A 236 -3.50 1.56 -23.92
N GLU A 237 -2.26 1.20 -23.59
CA GLU A 237 -1.30 0.57 -24.51
C GLU A 237 -1.80 -0.77 -25.07
N HIS A 238 -2.56 -1.53 -24.28
CA HIS A 238 -3.12 -2.81 -24.69
C HIS A 238 -4.58 -2.71 -25.14
N SER A 239 -5.09 -1.48 -25.38
CA SER A 239 -6.49 -1.23 -25.78
C SER A 239 -7.50 -2.00 -24.93
N ARG A 240 -7.28 -2.09 -23.62
CA ARG A 240 -8.24 -2.76 -22.72
C ARG A 240 -9.53 -1.94 -22.62
N PRO A 241 -10.70 -2.55 -22.37
CA PRO A 241 -11.93 -1.78 -22.14
C PRO A 241 -11.75 -0.74 -21.04
N PRO A 242 -12.26 0.50 -21.20
CA PRO A 242 -12.97 1.03 -22.37
C PRO A 242 -12.08 1.69 -23.46
N PHE A 243 -10.76 1.63 -23.32
CA PHE A 243 -9.81 2.36 -24.18
C PHE A 243 -9.70 1.86 -25.64
N GLN A 244 -10.34 0.73 -25.99
CA GLN A 244 -10.49 0.31 -27.38
C GLN A 244 -11.34 1.27 -28.24
N ALA A 245 -12.18 2.09 -27.61
CA ALA A 245 -13.03 3.06 -28.29
C ALA A 245 -12.25 4.28 -28.81
N LEU A 246 -11.02 4.48 -28.33
CA LEU A 246 -10.16 5.59 -28.74
C LEU A 246 -9.48 5.29 -30.07
N ASP A 247 -9.42 6.28 -30.96
CA ASP A 247 -8.61 6.19 -32.17
C ASP A 247 -7.10 6.24 -31.84
N HIS A 248 -6.25 5.91 -32.83
CA HIS A 248 -4.80 5.90 -32.63
C HIS A 248 -4.19 7.26 -32.28
N GLY A 249 -4.79 8.37 -32.71
CA GLY A 249 -4.36 9.71 -32.35
C GLY A 249 -4.69 10.03 -30.89
N GLN A 250 -5.93 9.75 -30.48
CA GLN A 250 -6.43 9.91 -29.12
C GLN A 250 -5.64 9.05 -28.12
N GLN A 251 -5.38 7.78 -28.45
CA GLN A 251 -4.55 6.89 -27.63
C GLN A 251 -3.13 7.45 -27.44
N ARG A 252 -2.48 7.94 -28.50
CA ARG A 252 -1.15 8.55 -28.42
C ARG A 252 -1.14 9.82 -27.55
N GLN A 253 -2.15 10.68 -27.69
CA GLN A 253 -2.27 11.89 -26.88
C GLN A 253 -2.46 11.56 -25.40
N LEU A 254 -3.33 10.60 -25.08
CA LEU A 254 -3.58 10.12 -23.73
C LEU A 254 -2.30 9.52 -23.11
N GLN A 255 -1.60 8.66 -23.84
CA GLN A 255 -0.30 8.11 -23.41
C GLN A 255 0.74 9.19 -23.13
N GLN A 256 0.79 10.24 -23.96
CA GLN A 256 1.73 11.35 -23.75
C GLN A 256 1.39 12.13 -22.46
N ALA A 257 0.10 12.38 -22.20
CA ALA A 257 -0.35 13.03 -20.98
C ALA A 257 -0.03 12.19 -19.73
N LEU A 258 -0.25 10.87 -19.79
CA LEU A 258 0.11 9.92 -18.73
C LEU A 258 1.60 9.96 -18.42
N LYS A 259 2.46 9.89 -19.44
CA LYS A 259 3.92 9.98 -19.27
C LYS A 259 4.35 11.29 -18.60
N ARG A 260 3.74 12.41 -18.97
CA ARG A 260 3.99 13.73 -18.34
C ARG A 260 3.61 13.72 -16.85
N GLN A 261 2.43 13.20 -16.51
CA GLN A 261 2.00 13.13 -15.11
C GLN A 261 2.83 12.16 -14.26
N ARG A 262 3.19 10.99 -14.81
CA ARG A 262 4.15 10.07 -14.17
C ARG A 262 5.44 10.79 -13.81
N HIS A 263 6.02 11.54 -14.76
CA HIS A 263 7.24 12.30 -14.53
C HIS A 263 7.07 13.39 -13.45
N HIS A 264 5.95 14.11 -13.47
CA HIS A 264 5.62 15.13 -12.47
C HIS A 264 5.56 14.56 -11.04
N HIS A 265 4.84 13.46 -10.85
CA HIS A 265 4.73 12.80 -9.55
C HIS A 265 6.06 12.22 -9.10
N LEU A 266 6.85 11.64 -10.00
CA LEU A 266 8.18 11.17 -9.67
C LEU A 266 9.12 12.31 -9.24
N LYS A 267 9.05 13.49 -9.90
CA LYS A 267 9.82 14.68 -9.51
C LYS A 267 9.43 15.14 -8.10
N LYS A 268 8.13 15.18 -7.78
CA LYS A 268 7.64 15.47 -6.42
C LYS A 268 8.08 14.43 -5.39
N ALA A 269 8.01 13.14 -5.74
CA ALA A 269 8.52 12.05 -4.89
C ALA A 269 10.00 12.24 -4.57
N LYS A 270 10.85 12.54 -5.57
CA LYS A 270 12.28 12.82 -5.37
C LYS A 270 12.52 14.05 -4.47
N LYS A 271 11.65 15.08 -4.49
CA LYS A 271 11.72 16.22 -3.56
C LYS A 271 11.47 15.78 -2.11
N HIS A 272 10.45 14.96 -1.87
CA HIS A 272 10.18 14.41 -0.52
C HIS A 272 11.28 13.48 -0.04
N TYR A 273 11.81 12.64 -0.94
CA TYR A 273 12.94 11.77 -0.67
C TYR A 273 14.18 12.52 -0.15
N LYS A 274 14.57 13.63 -0.81
CA LYS A 274 15.74 14.43 -0.37
C LYS A 274 15.58 14.91 1.08
N ARG A 275 14.37 15.33 1.47
CA ARG A 275 14.05 15.79 2.83
C ARG A 275 14.06 14.65 3.86
N ILE A 276 13.60 13.45 3.47
CA ILE A 276 13.68 12.26 4.33
C ILE A 276 15.14 11.84 4.52
N LYS A 277 15.92 11.82 3.43
CA LYS A 277 17.33 11.45 3.45
C LYS A 277 18.16 12.36 4.36
N SER A 278 17.95 13.68 4.32
CA SER A 278 18.67 14.61 5.19
C SER A 278 18.37 14.34 6.67
N ARG A 279 17.10 14.14 7.02
CA ARG A 279 16.68 13.84 8.40
C ARG A 279 17.25 12.52 8.91
N PHE A 280 17.19 11.46 8.08
CA PHE A 280 17.73 10.15 8.44
C PHE A 280 19.26 10.09 8.52
N LYS A 281 19.97 11.08 7.98
CA LYS A 281 21.42 11.25 8.20
C LYS A 281 21.75 12.02 9.47
N GLN A 282 20.84 12.86 9.95
CA GLN A 282 21.00 13.68 11.16
C GLN A 282 20.59 12.96 12.44
N ALA A 283 19.84 11.85 12.33
CA ALA A 283 19.27 11.08 13.44
C ALA A 283 19.88 9.69 13.57
#